data_AF-A0A357CG07-F1
#
_entry.id   AF-A0A357CG07-F1
#
_cell.length_a   1.000
_cell.length_b   1.000
_cell.length_c   1.000
_cell.angle_alpha   90.00
_cell.angle_beta   90.00
_cell.angle_gamma   90.00
#
_symmetry.space_group_name_H-M   'P 1'
#
loop_
_entity.id
_entity.type
_entity.pdbx_description
1 polymer ?
#
loop_
_entity_poly.entity_id
_entity_poly.type
_entity_poly.pdbx_seq_one_letter_code
_entity_poly.pdbx_strand_id
1 'polypeptide(L)'
;PADAASHRGDAALLESALARVPKPAAPEALPRVEAVTANVDGAKPELLIDALFPPDATGTDLFIDGGETYVPVPMPVRPLAGGKQRFAVAFASPGEAASIKGKSLTLTLVSDGGSSDTAWTAE
;
A
#
# COMPACT_ATOMS: atom_id res chain seq x y z
N PRO A 1 -36.38 28.05 -10.68
CA PRO A 1 -35.15 28.61 -10.06
C PRO A 1 -34.53 27.76 -8.91
N ALA A 2 -34.89 26.48 -8.74
CA ALA A 2 -34.25 25.59 -7.77
C ALA A 2 -32.98 24.90 -8.30
N ASP A 3 -32.83 24.80 -9.62
CA ASP A 3 -31.79 24.00 -10.30
C ASP A 3 -30.38 24.59 -10.14
N ALA A 4 -30.23 25.90 -10.35
CA ALA A 4 -28.92 26.58 -10.30
C ALA A 4 -28.31 26.69 -8.89
N ALA A 5 -29.10 26.46 -7.84
CA ALA A 5 -28.60 26.39 -6.46
C ALA A 5 -28.10 24.98 -6.13
N SER A 6 -28.79 23.93 -6.61
CA SER A 6 -28.38 22.53 -6.47
C SER A 6 -27.03 22.27 -7.15
N HIS A 7 -26.87 22.72 -8.39
CA HIS A 7 -25.62 22.53 -9.15
C HIS A 7 -24.41 23.22 -8.52
N ARG A 8 -24.60 24.33 -7.78
CA ARG A 8 -23.52 24.99 -7.04
C ARG A 8 -23.12 24.23 -5.77
N GLY A 9 -24.09 23.60 -5.10
CA GLY A 9 -23.82 22.72 -3.96
C GLY A 9 -23.03 21.47 -4.39
N ASP A 10 -23.45 20.85 -5.49
CA ASP A 10 -22.78 19.65 -6.03
C ASP A 10 -21.35 19.97 -6.50
N ALA A 11 -21.15 21.12 -7.16
CA ALA A 11 -19.83 21.56 -7.59
C ALA A 11 -18.87 21.77 -6.41
N ALA A 12 -19.33 22.38 -5.32
CA ALA A 12 -18.53 22.57 -4.12
C ALA A 12 -18.19 21.24 -3.41
N LEU A 13 -19.12 20.29 -3.40
CA LEU A 13 -18.88 18.95 -2.87
C LEU A 13 -17.84 18.19 -3.72
N LEU A 14 -17.98 18.24 -5.04
CA LEU A 14 -17.03 17.65 -5.98
C LEU A 14 -15.63 18.26 -5.81
N GLU A 15 -15.52 19.59 -5.71
CA GLU A 15 -14.25 20.26 -5.49
C GLU A 15 -13.61 19.85 -4.16
N SER A 16 -14.40 19.76 -3.09
CA SER A 16 -13.91 19.32 -1.78
C SER A 16 -13.45 17.86 -1.76
N ALA A 17 -14.09 17.00 -2.56
CA ALA A 17 -13.72 15.59 -2.68
C ALA A 17 -12.46 15.44 -3.54
N LEU A 18 -12.38 16.14 -4.67
CA LEU A 18 -11.21 16.16 -5.55
C LEU A 18 -9.97 16.74 -4.85
N ALA A 19 -10.15 17.73 -3.96
CA ALA A 19 -9.06 18.28 -3.16
C ALA A 19 -8.44 17.26 -2.19
N ARG A 20 -9.12 16.15 -1.91
CA ARG A 20 -8.58 15.03 -1.10
C ARG A 20 -7.86 13.99 -1.95
N VAL A 21 -7.99 14.03 -3.27
CA VAL A 21 -7.24 13.16 -4.17
C VAL A 21 -5.82 13.70 -4.24
N PRO A 22 -4.80 12.90 -3.88
CA PRO A 22 -3.41 13.33 -4.00
C PRO A 22 -3.10 13.77 -5.43
N LYS A 23 -2.41 14.91 -5.57
CA LYS A 23 -1.95 15.38 -6.88
C LYS A 23 -0.81 14.48 -7.39
N PRO A 24 -0.62 14.36 -8.72
CA PRO A 24 0.55 13.66 -9.25
C PRO A 24 1.84 14.25 -8.67
N ALA A 25 2.64 13.39 -8.03
CA ALA A 25 3.96 13.74 -7.50
C ALA A 25 5.05 13.22 -8.43
N ALA A 26 6.24 13.80 -8.34
CA ALA A 26 7.40 13.25 -9.02
C ALA A 26 7.75 11.87 -8.42
N PRO A 27 8.28 10.90 -9.20
CA PRO A 27 8.53 9.53 -8.71
C PRO A 27 9.39 9.46 -7.45
N GLU A 28 10.36 10.35 -7.30
CA GLU A 28 11.24 10.46 -6.14
C GLU A 28 10.54 10.94 -4.86
N ALA A 29 9.37 11.55 -5.00
CA ALA A 29 8.53 12.02 -3.90
C ALA A 29 7.43 11.01 -3.53
N LEU A 30 7.35 9.88 -4.23
CA LEU A 30 6.45 8.78 -3.91
C LEU A 30 7.13 7.78 -2.97
N PRO A 31 6.34 7.06 -2.15
CA PRO A 31 6.88 5.92 -1.42
C PRO A 31 7.42 4.87 -2.40
N ARG A 32 8.28 3.97 -1.91
CA ARG A 32 8.79 2.85 -2.72
C ARG A 32 9.14 1.64 -1.88
N VAL A 33 9.03 0.47 -2.49
CA VAL A 33 9.57 -0.77 -1.94
C VAL A 33 11.09 -0.76 -2.09
N GLU A 34 11.82 -0.92 -0.99
CA GLU A 34 13.28 -1.08 -1.00
C GLU A 34 13.66 -2.57 -1.10
N ALA A 35 12.93 -3.45 -0.42
CA ALA A 35 13.16 -4.88 -0.46
C ALA A 35 11.91 -5.68 -0.08
N VAL A 36 11.81 -6.90 -0.61
CA VAL A 36 10.85 -7.91 -0.17
C VAL A 36 11.61 -9.17 0.20
N THR A 37 11.39 -9.68 1.41
CA THR A 37 11.93 -10.97 1.88
C THR A 37 10.78 -11.94 2.08
N ALA A 38 10.86 -13.10 1.44
CA ALA A 38 9.85 -14.14 1.55
C ALA A 38 10.40 -15.33 2.33
N ASN A 39 9.73 -15.70 3.42
CA ASN A 39 9.97 -16.94 4.14
C ASN A 39 8.68 -17.75 4.13
N VAL A 40 8.37 -18.38 2.99
CA VAL A 40 7.08 -19.05 2.75
C VAL A 40 7.09 -20.54 3.14
N ASP A 41 8.28 -21.14 3.29
CA ASP A 41 8.45 -22.56 3.67
C ASP A 41 8.79 -22.74 5.16
N GLY A 42 8.95 -21.66 5.91
CA GLY A 42 9.30 -21.71 7.33
C GLY A 42 8.16 -22.16 8.24
N ALA A 43 8.50 -22.57 9.46
CA ALA A 43 7.52 -22.93 10.50
C ALA A 43 6.62 -21.74 10.92
N LYS A 44 7.07 -20.52 10.68
CA LYS A 44 6.32 -19.27 10.80
C LYS A 44 6.43 -18.54 9.46
N PRO A 45 5.56 -18.85 8.50
CA PRO A 45 5.72 -18.30 7.18
C PRO A 45 5.33 -16.81 7.17
N GLU A 46 6.14 -15.99 6.51
CA GLU A 46 5.93 -14.55 6.45
C GLU A 46 6.49 -13.90 5.17
N LEU A 47 5.95 -12.73 4.83
CA LEU A 47 6.61 -11.75 3.97
C LEU A 47 7.04 -10.54 4.80
N LEU A 48 8.25 -10.06 4.57
CA LEU A 48 8.75 -8.81 5.11
C LEU A 48 8.98 -7.82 3.97
N ILE A 49 8.37 -6.64 4.07
CA ILE A 49 8.46 -5.58 3.06
C ILE A 49 9.13 -4.38 3.70
N ASP A 50 10.32 -4.04 3.20
CA ASP A 50 11.00 -2.79 3.53
C ASP A 50 10.54 -1.71 2.56
N ALA A 51 10.02 -0.61 3.10
CA ALA A 51 9.55 0.53 2.35
C ALA A 51 10.26 1.81 2.79
N LEU A 52 10.50 2.69 1.83
CA LEU A 52 10.88 4.07 2.07
C LEU A 52 9.76 5.01 1.67
N PHE A 53 9.29 5.77 2.63
CA PHE A 53 8.34 6.86 2.50
C PHE A 53 9.07 8.21 2.45
N PRO A 54 8.43 9.25 1.90
CA PRO A 54 8.90 10.62 2.03
C PRO A 54 9.17 11.00 3.50
N PRO A 55 10.19 11.83 3.77
CA PRO A 55 10.65 12.12 5.13
C PRO A 55 9.63 12.83 6.02
N ASP A 56 8.65 13.50 5.41
CA ASP A 56 7.57 14.24 6.04
C ASP A 56 6.22 13.49 6.04
N ALA A 57 6.20 12.24 5.56
CA ALA A 57 4.98 11.44 5.50
C ALA A 57 4.39 11.19 6.90
N THR A 58 3.13 11.56 7.07
CA THR A 58 2.39 11.39 8.33
C THR A 58 1.41 10.22 8.31
N GLY A 59 0.92 9.87 7.12
CA GLY A 59 0.16 8.66 6.85
C GLY A 59 1.00 7.69 6.03
N THR A 60 1.02 6.42 6.40
CA THR A 60 1.78 5.38 5.71
C THR A 60 1.03 4.07 5.76
N ASP A 61 0.69 3.53 4.59
CA ASP A 61 0.00 2.25 4.48
C ASP A 61 0.62 1.39 3.38
N LEU A 62 0.44 0.08 3.51
CA LEU A 62 0.78 -0.92 2.50
C LEU A 62 -0.45 -1.80 2.24
N PHE A 63 -0.86 -1.86 0.98
CA PHE A 63 -1.85 -2.81 0.50
C PHE A 63 -1.17 -3.82 -0.42
N ILE A 64 -1.65 -5.06 -0.40
CA ILE A 64 -1.17 -6.11 -1.30
C ILE A 64 -2.39 -6.73 -1.99
N ASP A 65 -2.41 -6.65 -3.31
CA ASP A 65 -3.38 -7.32 -4.15
C ASP A 65 -2.77 -8.62 -4.71
N GLY A 66 -3.35 -9.75 -4.32
CA GLY A 66 -3.00 -11.09 -4.81
C GLY A 66 -3.93 -11.60 -5.92
N GLY A 67 -4.81 -10.75 -6.45
CA GLY A 67 -5.89 -11.12 -7.35
C GLY A 67 -6.87 -12.07 -6.64
N GLU A 68 -6.93 -13.30 -7.12
CA GLU A 68 -7.75 -14.35 -6.52
C GLU A 68 -7.07 -15.04 -5.31
N THR A 69 -5.79 -14.73 -5.06
CA THR A 69 -5.01 -15.34 -3.98
C THR A 69 -5.20 -14.54 -2.70
N TYR A 70 -5.52 -15.23 -1.61
CA TYR A 70 -5.60 -14.59 -0.30
C TYR A 70 -4.21 -14.17 0.18
N VAL A 71 -4.09 -12.90 0.59
CA VAL A 71 -2.92 -12.35 1.25
C VAL A 71 -3.38 -11.67 2.55
N PRO A 72 -2.82 -12.04 3.72
CA PRO A 72 -3.14 -11.36 4.97
C PRO A 72 -2.81 -9.88 4.92
N VAL A 73 -3.52 -9.10 5.74
CA VAL A 73 -3.30 -7.65 5.85
C VAL A 73 -1.88 -7.38 6.37
N PRO A 74 -1.05 -6.60 5.64
CA PRO A 74 0.27 -6.20 6.11
C PRO A 74 0.17 -5.34 7.36
N MET A 75 1.04 -5.60 8.34
CA MET A 75 1.11 -4.84 9.59
C MET A 75 2.49 -4.21 9.76
N PRO A 76 2.59 -2.93 10.19
CA PRO A 76 3.88 -2.34 10.51
C PRO A 76 4.52 -3.07 11.69
N VAL A 77 5.77 -3.50 11.52
CA VAL A 77 6.55 -4.19 12.57
C VAL A 77 7.04 -3.19 13.62
N ARG A 78 7.30 -1.95 13.19
CA ARG A 78 7.82 -0.85 14.02
C ARG A 78 7.26 0.48 13.51
N PRO A 79 7.24 1.52 14.36
CA PRO A 79 6.91 2.88 13.90
C PRO A 79 7.85 3.35 12.79
N LEU A 80 7.34 4.23 11.92
CA LEU A 80 8.10 4.94 10.91
C LEU A 80 9.32 5.64 11.54
N ALA A 81 10.51 5.45 10.96
CA ALA A 81 11.73 6.09 11.43
C ALA A 81 12.58 6.56 10.25
N GLY A 82 12.75 7.88 10.10
CA GLY A 82 13.54 8.47 9.01
C GLY A 82 13.03 8.07 7.63
N GLY A 83 11.70 8.05 7.45
CA GLY A 83 11.03 7.58 6.23
C GLY A 83 11.00 6.06 6.06
N LYS A 84 11.72 5.28 6.87
CA LYS A 84 11.76 3.82 6.74
C LYS A 84 10.70 3.13 7.57
N GLN A 85 9.99 2.19 6.97
CA GLN A 85 9.03 1.35 7.65
C GLN A 85 9.11 -0.08 7.11
N ARG A 86 9.05 -1.04 8.03
CA ARG A 86 8.95 -2.46 7.68
C ARG A 86 7.56 -2.96 7.97
N PHE A 87 6.95 -3.63 7.01
CA PHE A 87 5.70 -4.35 7.16
C PHE A 87 5.95 -5.85 7.20
N ALA A 88 5.09 -6.56 7.93
CA ALA A 88 5.04 -8.01 7.96
C ALA A 88 3.66 -8.49 7.50
N VAL A 89 3.66 -9.52 6.67
CA VAL A 89 2.49 -10.34 6.35
C VAL A 89 2.72 -11.68 7.03
N ALA A 90 1.97 -11.95 8.09
CA ALA A 90 2.07 -13.22 8.81
C ALA A 90 1.00 -14.18 8.30
N PHE A 91 1.40 -15.29 7.69
CA PHE A 91 0.47 -16.32 7.24
C PHE A 91 0.07 -17.22 8.39
N ALA A 92 -1.19 -17.64 8.43
CA ALA A 92 -1.67 -18.52 9.50
C ALA A 92 -1.14 -19.95 9.37
N SER A 93 -0.74 -20.35 8.16
CA SER A 93 -0.21 -21.70 7.88
C SER A 93 0.75 -21.72 6.67
N PRO A 94 1.59 -22.76 6.57
CA PRO A 94 2.42 -22.99 5.36
C PRO A 94 1.60 -23.17 4.08
N GLY A 95 0.40 -23.75 4.16
CA GLY A 95 -0.46 -23.93 2.97
C GLY A 95 -0.97 -22.61 2.40
N GLU A 96 -1.26 -21.65 3.29
CA GLU A 96 -1.63 -20.30 2.90
C GLU A 96 -0.46 -19.56 2.24
N ALA A 97 0.73 -19.65 2.86
CA ALA A 97 1.95 -19.07 2.30
C ALA A 97 2.39 -19.70 0.97
N ALA A 98 2.17 -21.01 0.79
CA ALA A 98 2.48 -21.68 -0.47
C ALA A 98 1.57 -21.22 -1.62
N SER A 99 0.37 -20.72 -1.32
CA SER A 99 -0.61 -20.30 -2.34
C SER A 99 -0.16 -19.07 -3.15
N ILE A 100 0.73 -18.24 -2.59
CA ILE A 100 1.26 -17.04 -3.25
C ILE A 100 2.50 -17.31 -4.12
N LYS A 101 3.09 -18.51 -4.06
CA LYS A 101 4.28 -18.86 -4.86
C LYS A 101 3.98 -18.80 -6.35
N GLY A 102 4.87 -18.17 -7.11
CA GLY A 102 4.72 -17.94 -8.54
C GLY A 102 3.55 -17.02 -8.92
N LYS A 103 2.86 -16.42 -7.94
CA LYS A 103 1.80 -15.44 -8.19
C LYS A 103 2.40 -14.04 -8.21
N SER A 104 1.97 -13.24 -9.19
CA SER A 104 2.25 -11.82 -9.20
C SER A 104 1.37 -11.14 -8.17
N LEU A 105 2.00 -10.46 -7.22
CA LEU A 105 1.36 -9.59 -6.23
C LEU A 105 1.61 -8.14 -6.62
N THR A 106 0.61 -7.28 -6.43
CA THR A 106 0.77 -5.83 -6.57
C THR A 106 0.87 -5.22 -5.18
N LEU A 107 2.02 -4.62 -4.86
CA LEU A 107 2.27 -3.92 -3.62
C LEU A 107 1.99 -2.43 -3.85
N THR A 108 0.98 -1.90 -3.17
CA THR A 108 0.62 -0.48 -3.24
C THR A 108 1.00 0.19 -1.92
N LEU A 109 2.05 1.02 -1.97
CA LEU A 109 2.42 1.88 -0.85
C LEU A 109 1.67 3.20 -0.96
N VAL A 110 1.13 3.69 0.15
CA VAL A 110 0.34 4.93 0.21
C VAL A 110 0.92 5.85 1.27
N SER A 111 1.07 7.11 0.91
CA SER A 111 1.38 8.23 1.80
C SER A 111 0.40 9.39 1.60
N ASP A 112 0.48 10.39 2.47
CA ASP A 112 -0.17 11.69 2.27
C ASP A 112 0.28 12.39 0.98
N GLY A 113 1.52 12.16 0.53
CA GLY A 113 2.06 12.69 -0.73
C GLY A 113 1.63 11.94 -2.00
N GLY A 114 1.04 10.75 -1.88
CA GLY A 114 0.64 9.92 -3.02
C GLY A 114 0.94 8.43 -2.82
N SER A 115 0.81 7.66 -3.90
CA SER A 115 0.99 6.20 -3.88
C SER A 115 1.86 5.70 -5.02
N SER A 116 2.42 4.51 -4.85
CA SER A 116 3.22 3.80 -5.85
C SER A 116 2.85 2.32 -5.87
N ASP A 117 2.82 1.73 -7.06
CA ASP A 117 2.59 0.31 -7.25
C ASP A 117 3.89 -0.41 -7.64
N THR A 118 4.12 -1.58 -7.06
CA THR A 118 5.25 -2.48 -7.40
C THR A 118 4.72 -3.88 -7.63
N ALA A 119 4.92 -4.42 -8.83
CA ALA A 119 4.67 -5.83 -9.10
C ALA A 119 5.83 -6.67 -8.57
N TRP A 120 5.51 -7.74 -7.84
CA TRP A 120 6.49 -8.66 -7.28
C TRP A 120 5.94 -10.10 -7.29
N THR A 121 6.82 -11.08 -7.48
CA THR A 121 6.46 -12.50 -7.48
C THR A 121 7.24 -13.22 -6.39
N ALA A 122 6.55 -14.01 -5.57
CA ALA A 122 7.20 -14.90 -4.61
C ALA A 122 7.81 -16.10 -5.34
N GLU A 123 9.11 -16.33 -5.13
CA GLU A 123 9.82 -17.53 -5.62
C GLU A 123 9.52 -18.77 -4.75
#